data_AF-A0A6I6SIQ4-F1
#
_entry.id   AF-A0A6I6SIQ4-F1
#
_cell.length_a   1.000
_cell.length_b   1.000
_cell.length_c   1.000
_cell.angle_alpha   90.00
_cell.angle_beta   90.00
_cell.angle_gamma   90.00
#
_symmetry.space_group_name_H-M   'P 1'
#
loop_
_entity.id
_entity.type
_entity.pdbx_description
1 polymer ?
#
loop_
_entity_poly.entity_id
_entity_poly.type
_entity_poly.pdbx_seq_one_letter_code
_entity_poly.pdbx_strand_id
1 'polypeptide(L)'
;MIPLAYGRLTGLALHGPARLLLSLFLVVALSACRDPSNEHFYQGTALGTGYHITLYADLDAEQALELEAGIQGELASLERQRSGFLHAVDAAFGWLWLSPAASLNREMDRLVHALAVDRLMLWLDAHRFAPSAMLVEVGGVVRGQGVPPMGGWRLSLEQAGLPDPDGAHRLRLENAALVRRYAQQDGMPLVSLSTLLAVSVVAPSASEAMEQANRLMHAKPEEALALAVAMDSAARVIVKTPQGVEIHHTAALEPWLEP
;
A
#
# COMPACT_ATOMS: atom_id res chain seq x y z
N MET A 1 37.06 70.21 32.69
CA MET A 1 36.43 70.46 31.36
C MET A 1 37.17 69.60 30.35
N ILE A 2 36.60 68.47 29.97
CA ILE A 2 37.19 67.44 29.09
C ILE A 2 36.33 67.43 27.82
N PRO A 3 36.89 67.63 26.61
CA PRO A 3 36.09 67.59 25.39
C PRO A 3 35.85 66.12 24.98
N LEU A 4 34.58 65.78 24.78
CA LEU A 4 34.14 64.52 24.18
C LEU A 4 34.50 64.51 22.68
N ALA A 5 35.34 63.55 22.28
CA ALA A 5 35.62 63.26 20.88
C ALA A 5 34.46 62.45 20.29
N TYR A 6 33.74 63.04 19.33
CA TYR A 6 32.71 62.36 18.55
C TYR A 6 33.40 61.54 17.45
N GLY A 7 33.52 60.22 17.67
CA GLY A 7 33.98 59.28 16.65
C GLY A 7 32.95 59.15 15.54
N ARG A 8 33.27 59.69 14.35
CA ARG A 8 32.51 59.46 13.12
C ARG A 8 32.65 57.98 12.72
N LEU A 9 31.57 57.21 12.83
CA LEU A 9 31.38 55.95 12.10
C LEU A 9 31.19 56.24 10.61
N THR A 10 32.29 56.51 9.90
CA THR A 10 32.31 56.53 8.44
C THR A 10 33.04 55.28 7.97
N GLY A 11 32.29 54.20 7.76
CA GLY A 11 32.86 52.94 7.33
C GLY A 11 31.85 51.86 6.95
N LEU A 12 30.67 52.22 6.44
CA LEU A 12 29.67 51.25 5.95
C LEU A 12 28.79 51.88 4.86
N ALA A 13 29.41 52.51 3.87
CA ALA A 13 28.69 53.06 2.71
C ALA A 13 29.56 53.04 1.46
N LEU A 14 30.20 51.91 1.15
CA LEU A 14 30.89 51.73 -0.13
C LEU A 14 30.52 50.45 -0.89
N HIS A 15 29.51 49.70 -0.43
CA HIS A 15 28.91 48.60 -1.16
C HIS A 15 27.42 48.90 -1.26
N GLY A 16 27.00 49.44 -2.41
CA GLY A 16 25.64 49.95 -2.60
C GLY A 16 24.55 48.90 -2.33
N PRO A 17 23.29 49.34 -2.19
CA PRO A 17 22.14 48.46 -1.91
C PRO A 17 22.00 47.33 -2.94
N ALA A 18 22.54 47.52 -4.14
CA ALA A 18 22.63 46.52 -5.19
C ALA A 18 23.44 45.26 -4.79
N ARG A 19 24.53 45.38 -4.01
CA ARG A 19 25.31 44.21 -3.56
C ARG A 19 24.59 43.44 -2.46
N LEU A 20 23.86 44.14 -1.60
CA LEU A 20 23.06 43.53 -0.54
C LEU A 20 21.84 42.81 -1.13
N LEU A 21 21.16 43.43 -2.11
CA LEU A 21 20.10 42.80 -2.89
C LEU A 21 20.59 41.60 -3.71
N LEU A 22 21.76 41.67 -4.33
CA LEU A 22 22.36 40.55 -5.07
C LEU A 22 22.71 39.39 -4.14
N SER A 23 23.24 39.67 -2.94
CA SER A 23 23.53 38.62 -1.94
C SER A 23 22.25 37.97 -1.40
N LEU A 24 21.18 38.76 -1.19
CA LEU A 24 19.88 38.25 -0.77
C LEU A 24 19.22 37.41 -1.88
N PHE A 25 19.33 37.85 -3.13
CA PHE A 25 18.83 37.11 -4.30
C PHE A 25 19.59 35.80 -4.51
N LEU A 26 20.91 35.76 -4.26
CA LEU A 26 21.72 34.54 -4.34
C LEU A 26 21.32 33.51 -3.27
N VAL A 27 21.04 33.96 -2.05
CA VAL A 27 20.56 33.08 -0.96
C VAL A 27 19.15 32.55 -1.24
N VAL A 28 18.26 33.37 -1.81
CA VAL A 28 16.91 32.94 -2.24
C VAL A 28 16.96 32.00 -3.45
N ALA A 29 17.85 32.25 -4.41
CA ALA A 29 18.04 31.38 -5.58
C ALA A 29 18.64 30.02 -5.22
N LEU A 30 19.50 29.94 -4.20
CA LEU A 30 20.04 28.67 -3.69
C LEU A 30 19.05 27.88 -2.82
N SER A 31 17.95 28.51 -2.37
CA SER A 31 16.93 27.84 -1.56
C SER A 31 15.83 27.17 -2.40
N ALA A 32 15.94 27.19 -3.74
CA ALA A 32 14.89 26.71 -4.66
C ALA A 32 15.06 25.26 -5.15
N CYS A 33 16.11 24.53 -4.75
CA CYS A 33 16.32 23.15 -5.17
C CYS A 33 16.50 22.22 -3.96
N ARG A 34 15.43 22.01 -3.19
CA ARG A 34 15.30 20.75 -2.48
C ARG A 34 14.33 19.93 -3.30
N ASP A 35 14.85 19.22 -4.30
CA ASP A 35 14.06 18.33 -5.13
C ASP A 35 13.51 17.24 -4.20
N PRO A 36 12.19 17.22 -3.89
CA PRO A 36 11.62 16.14 -3.11
C PRO A 36 11.67 14.91 -4.01
N SER A 37 12.69 14.05 -3.82
CA SER A 37 12.90 12.74 -4.46
C SER A 37 11.89 12.41 -5.56
N ASN A 38 12.32 12.45 -6.82
CA ASN A 38 11.44 12.31 -7.99
C ASN A 38 10.46 11.13 -7.86
N GLU A 39 9.20 11.38 -8.23
CA GLU A 39 8.19 10.34 -8.27
C GLU A 39 8.40 9.48 -9.52
N HIS A 40 8.55 8.17 -9.31
CA HIS A 40 8.58 7.18 -10.38
C HIS A 40 7.38 6.24 -10.26
N PHE A 41 6.77 5.94 -11.40
CA PHE A 41 5.57 5.12 -11.48
C PHE A 41 5.76 3.99 -12.48
N TYR A 42 5.51 2.76 -12.01
CA TYR A 42 5.62 1.53 -12.80
C TYR A 42 4.29 0.79 -12.76
N GLN A 43 3.84 0.31 -13.91
CA GLN A 43 2.57 -0.40 -14.02
C GLN A 43 2.62 -1.43 -15.13
N GLY A 44 1.76 -2.44 -15.02
CA GLY A 44 1.61 -3.45 -16.05
C GLY A 44 0.74 -4.60 -15.58
N THR A 45 0.91 -5.75 -16.23
CA THR A 45 0.19 -6.98 -15.88
C THR A 45 1.17 -8.10 -15.56
N ALA A 46 0.86 -8.85 -14.51
CA ALA A 46 1.58 -10.03 -14.08
C ALA A 46 0.68 -10.86 -13.16
N LEU A 47 0.95 -12.16 -12.98
CA LEU A 47 0.23 -12.99 -12.01
C LEU A 47 -1.30 -13.01 -12.25
N GLY A 48 -1.71 -12.91 -13.52
CA GLY A 48 -3.11 -12.84 -13.93
C GLY A 48 -3.85 -11.56 -13.53
N THR A 49 -3.14 -10.51 -13.11
CA THR A 49 -3.73 -9.25 -12.62
C THR A 49 -2.90 -8.03 -13.01
N GLY A 50 -3.37 -6.83 -12.64
CA GLY A 50 -2.60 -5.59 -12.74
C GLY A 50 -1.71 -5.36 -11.53
N TYR A 51 -0.61 -4.64 -11.73
CA TYR A 51 0.23 -4.10 -10.66
C TYR A 51 0.48 -2.61 -10.86
N HIS A 52 0.66 -1.89 -9.75
CA HIS A 52 1.04 -0.48 -9.72
C HIS A 52 2.09 -0.28 -8.64
N ILE A 53 3.17 0.43 -8.96
CA ILE A 53 4.25 0.74 -8.03
C ILE A 53 4.56 2.23 -8.15
N THR A 54 4.40 2.96 -7.05
CA THR A 54 4.84 4.34 -6.92
C THR A 54 6.03 4.37 -5.97
N LEU A 55 7.10 5.06 -6.34
CA LEU A 55 8.26 5.24 -5.48
C LEU A 55 8.81 6.66 -5.60
N TYR A 56 9.40 7.13 -4.52
CA TYR A 56 10.03 8.44 -4.42
C TYR A 56 11.52 8.22 -4.19
N ALA A 57 12.34 8.42 -5.22
CA ALA A 57 13.78 8.18 -5.19
C ALA A 57 14.51 9.13 -6.15
N ASP A 58 15.82 9.28 -5.97
CA ASP A 58 16.67 9.98 -6.94
C ASP A 58 17.34 8.94 -7.83
N LEU A 59 16.70 8.64 -8.96
CA LEU A 59 17.17 7.61 -9.90
C LEU A 59 17.72 8.25 -11.18
N ASP A 60 18.91 7.83 -11.58
CA ASP A 60 19.40 8.05 -12.93
C ASP A 60 18.73 7.10 -13.95
N ALA A 61 19.00 7.31 -15.25
CA ALA A 61 18.40 6.52 -16.32
C ALA A 61 18.81 5.02 -16.28
N GLU A 62 20.02 4.71 -15.80
CA GLU A 62 20.49 3.33 -15.68
C GLU A 62 19.76 2.62 -14.53
N GLN A 63 19.65 3.29 -13.38
CA GLN A 63 18.92 2.81 -12.21
C GLN A 63 17.43 2.61 -12.52
N ALA A 64 16.80 3.52 -13.27
CA ALA A 64 15.40 3.36 -13.66
C ALA A 64 15.17 2.12 -14.54
N LEU A 65 16.10 1.80 -15.45
CA LEU A 65 16.06 0.59 -16.27
C LEU A 65 16.34 -0.68 -15.47
N GLU A 66 17.33 -0.63 -14.56
CA GLU A 66 17.63 -1.73 -13.62
C GLU A 66 16.41 -2.05 -12.75
N LEU A 67 15.73 -1.00 -12.27
CA LEU A 67 14.53 -1.10 -11.46
C LEU A 67 13.40 -1.82 -12.19
N GLU A 68 13.11 -1.38 -13.40
CA GLU A 68 12.06 -1.98 -14.24
C GLU A 68 12.37 -3.45 -14.53
N ALA A 69 13.61 -3.76 -14.93
CA ALA A 69 14.04 -5.13 -15.20
C ALA A 69 13.93 -6.02 -13.96
N GLY A 70 14.26 -5.49 -12.77
CA GLY A 70 14.15 -6.21 -11.52
C GLY A 70 12.72 -6.48 -11.08
N ILE A 71 11.83 -5.49 -11.20
CA ILE A 71 10.37 -5.67 -10.98
C ILE A 71 9.84 -6.80 -11.88
N GLN A 72 10.15 -6.76 -13.17
CA GLN A 72 9.74 -7.82 -14.10
C GLN A 72 10.36 -9.17 -13.75
N GLY A 73 11.62 -9.19 -13.32
CA GLY A 73 12.34 -10.39 -12.90
C GLY A 73 11.67 -11.09 -11.71
N GLU A 74 11.33 -10.33 -10.67
CA GLU A 74 10.65 -10.85 -9.47
C GLU A 74 9.25 -11.40 -9.80
N LEU A 75 8.45 -10.63 -10.57
CA LEU A 75 7.12 -11.04 -10.98
C LEU A 75 7.14 -12.30 -11.88
N ALA A 76 8.05 -12.36 -12.86
CA ALA A 76 8.22 -13.54 -13.71
C ALA A 76 8.72 -14.75 -12.93
N SER A 77 9.56 -14.54 -11.91
CA SER A 77 10.01 -15.61 -11.01
C SER A 77 8.84 -16.22 -10.24
N LEU A 78 7.97 -15.38 -9.70
CA LEU A 78 6.75 -15.81 -9.00
C LEU A 78 5.77 -16.54 -9.94
N GLU A 79 5.58 -16.07 -11.17
CA GLU A 79 4.73 -16.75 -12.14
C GLU A 79 5.24 -18.16 -12.44
N ARG A 80 6.57 -18.32 -12.60
CA ARG A 80 7.19 -19.65 -12.79
C ARG A 80 7.00 -20.55 -11.58
N GLN A 81 7.19 -20.01 -10.36
CA GLN A 81 7.00 -20.76 -9.12
C GLN A 81 5.55 -21.24 -8.96
N ARG A 82 4.58 -20.34 -9.19
CA ARG A 82 3.15 -20.63 -9.17
C ARG A 82 2.78 -21.70 -10.19
N SER A 83 3.19 -21.52 -11.44
CA SER A 83 2.90 -22.47 -12.53
C SER A 83 3.50 -23.84 -12.24
N GLY A 84 4.75 -23.89 -11.77
CA GLY A 84 5.42 -25.12 -11.37
C GLY A 84 4.69 -25.84 -10.23
N PHE A 85 4.22 -25.10 -9.23
CA PHE A 85 3.41 -25.66 -8.15
C PHE A 85 2.10 -26.26 -8.65
N LEU A 86 1.34 -25.54 -9.48
CA LEU A 86 0.08 -26.04 -10.03
C LEU A 86 0.28 -27.30 -10.89
N HIS A 87 1.35 -27.35 -11.69
CA HIS A 87 1.72 -28.55 -12.45
C HIS A 87 2.07 -29.72 -11.54
N ALA A 88 2.78 -29.48 -10.43
CA ALA A 88 3.12 -30.53 -9.47
C ALA A 88 1.87 -31.08 -8.77
N VAL A 89 0.92 -30.21 -8.39
CA VAL A 89 -0.36 -30.61 -7.81
C VAL A 89 -1.17 -31.45 -8.82
N ASP A 90 -1.27 -31.00 -10.07
CA ASP A 90 -2.00 -31.74 -11.10
C ASP A 90 -1.35 -33.11 -11.38
N ALA A 91 -0.02 -33.20 -11.45
CA ALA A 91 0.67 -34.48 -11.60
C ALA A 91 0.45 -35.42 -10.40
N ALA A 92 0.40 -34.87 -9.18
CA ALA A 92 0.23 -35.64 -7.95
C ALA A 92 -1.20 -36.17 -7.74
N PHE A 93 -2.21 -35.41 -8.18
CA PHE A 93 -3.62 -35.71 -7.89
C PHE A 93 -4.48 -35.96 -9.14
N GLY A 94 -3.96 -35.73 -10.34
CA GLY A 94 -4.70 -35.93 -11.60
C GLY A 94 -5.11 -37.38 -11.84
N TRP A 95 -4.35 -38.35 -11.32
CA TRP A 95 -4.71 -39.78 -11.36
C TRP A 95 -5.94 -40.12 -10.51
N LEU A 96 -6.29 -39.28 -9.54
CA LEU A 96 -7.52 -39.40 -8.73
C LEU A 96 -8.73 -38.74 -9.41
N TRP A 97 -8.59 -38.22 -10.63
CA TRP A 97 -9.57 -37.33 -11.29
C TRP A 97 -9.96 -36.12 -10.42
N LEU A 98 -9.09 -35.75 -9.48
CA LEU A 98 -9.20 -34.55 -8.66
C LEU A 98 -8.41 -33.44 -9.35
N SER A 99 -9.00 -32.80 -10.35
CA SER A 99 -8.43 -31.54 -10.85
C SER A 99 -8.50 -30.47 -9.76
N PRO A 100 -7.50 -29.59 -9.62
CA PRO A 100 -7.58 -28.45 -8.73
C PRO A 100 -8.90 -27.71 -8.99
N ALA A 101 -9.75 -27.63 -7.97
CA ALA A 101 -10.98 -26.88 -8.09
C ALA A 101 -10.64 -25.43 -8.47
N ALA A 102 -11.43 -24.79 -9.32
CA ALA A 102 -11.21 -23.40 -9.70
C ALA A 102 -11.10 -22.46 -8.47
N SER A 103 -11.71 -22.84 -7.33
CA SER A 103 -11.54 -22.17 -6.04
C SER A 103 -10.10 -22.22 -5.52
N LEU A 104 -9.43 -23.37 -5.58
CA LEU A 104 -8.05 -23.53 -5.13
C LEU A 104 -7.10 -22.65 -5.96
N ASN A 105 -7.27 -22.61 -7.28
CA ASN A 105 -6.47 -21.75 -8.15
C ASN A 105 -6.65 -20.27 -7.77
N ARG A 106 -7.89 -19.83 -7.53
CA ARG A 106 -8.16 -18.45 -7.08
C ARG A 106 -7.55 -18.13 -5.73
N GLU A 107 -7.60 -19.05 -4.77
CA GLU A 107 -6.97 -18.84 -3.47
C GLU A 107 -5.43 -18.77 -3.61
N MET A 108 -4.85 -19.62 -4.45
CA MET A 108 -3.42 -19.57 -4.76
C MET A 108 -3.03 -18.23 -5.39
N ASP A 109 -3.81 -17.74 -6.36
CA ASP A 109 -3.55 -16.46 -7.02
C ASP A 109 -3.45 -15.31 -6.01
N ARG A 110 -4.39 -15.26 -5.05
CA ARG A 110 -4.41 -14.24 -4.00
C ARG A 110 -3.21 -14.35 -3.07
N LEU A 111 -2.83 -15.56 -2.67
CA LEU A 111 -1.62 -15.78 -1.87
C LEU A 111 -0.36 -15.31 -2.62
N VAL A 112 -0.28 -15.61 -3.92
CA VAL A 112 0.83 -15.20 -4.77
C VAL A 112 0.87 -13.68 -4.96
N HIS A 113 -0.27 -12.99 -5.05
CA HIS A 113 -0.30 -11.51 -5.06
C HIS A 113 0.24 -10.91 -3.78
N ALA A 114 -0.16 -11.44 -2.61
CA ALA A 114 0.37 -10.97 -1.33
C ALA A 114 1.88 -11.22 -1.20
N LEU A 115 2.35 -12.39 -1.61
CA LEU A 115 3.78 -12.72 -1.65
C LEU A 115 4.54 -11.82 -2.64
N ALA A 116 3.94 -11.47 -3.78
CA ALA A 116 4.53 -10.57 -4.76
C ALA A 116 4.77 -9.18 -4.17
N VAL A 117 3.78 -8.62 -3.47
CA VAL A 117 3.94 -7.35 -2.76
C VAL A 117 5.08 -7.43 -1.75
N ASP A 118 5.12 -8.46 -0.90
CA ASP A 118 6.20 -8.57 0.10
C ASP A 118 7.59 -8.74 -0.53
N ARG A 119 7.71 -9.55 -1.60
CA ARG A 119 8.99 -9.74 -2.30
C ARG A 119 9.45 -8.49 -3.01
N LEU A 120 8.55 -7.77 -3.67
CA LEU A 120 8.87 -6.50 -4.32
C LEU A 120 9.34 -5.47 -3.29
N MET A 121 8.67 -5.36 -2.14
CA MET A 121 9.10 -4.46 -1.07
C MET A 121 10.50 -4.80 -0.56
N LEU A 122 10.77 -6.09 -0.27
CA LEU A 122 12.10 -6.54 0.14
C LEU A 122 13.16 -6.29 -0.93
N TRP A 123 12.82 -6.54 -2.19
CA TRP A 123 13.72 -6.31 -3.32
C TRP A 123 14.03 -4.82 -3.46
N LEU A 124 13.02 -3.94 -3.45
CA LEU A 124 13.18 -2.49 -3.53
C LEU A 124 14.02 -1.92 -2.37
N ASP A 125 13.82 -2.43 -1.15
CA ASP A 125 14.55 -2.01 0.07
C ASP A 125 16.02 -2.49 0.08
N ALA A 126 16.28 -3.70 -0.41
CA ALA A 126 17.63 -4.28 -0.43
C ALA A 126 18.56 -3.72 -1.51
N HIS A 127 18.02 -3.03 -2.52
CA HIS A 127 18.80 -2.50 -3.64
C HIS A 127 19.22 -1.04 -3.42
N ARG A 128 20.23 -0.60 -4.18
CA ARG A 128 20.88 0.72 -4.07
C ARG A 128 20.01 1.93 -4.42
N PHE A 129 18.70 1.75 -4.59
CA PHE A 129 17.76 2.79 -5.02
C PHE A 129 17.35 3.72 -3.86
N ALA A 130 17.46 3.25 -2.61
CA ALA A 130 17.19 4.01 -1.40
C ALA A 130 15.93 4.90 -1.46
N PRO A 131 14.76 4.36 -1.83
CA PRO A 131 13.53 5.13 -1.91
C PRO A 131 13.14 5.73 -0.55
N SER A 132 12.72 6.99 -0.54
CA SER A 132 12.24 7.70 0.65
C SER A 132 10.82 7.27 1.04
N ALA A 133 10.02 6.86 0.06
CA ALA A 133 8.70 6.26 0.22
C ALA A 133 8.37 5.38 -0.98
N MET A 134 7.59 4.33 -0.77
CA MET A 134 7.06 3.48 -1.84
C MET A 134 5.67 2.93 -1.51
N LEU A 135 4.89 2.69 -2.56
CA LEU A 135 3.60 2.00 -2.53
C LEU A 135 3.61 0.94 -3.62
N VAL A 136 3.40 -0.32 -3.23
CA VAL A 136 3.35 -1.46 -4.13
C VAL A 136 1.95 -2.06 -4.07
N GLU A 137 1.31 -2.20 -5.22
CA GLU A 137 0.03 -2.89 -5.41
C GLU A 137 0.18 -4.04 -6.41
N VAL A 138 -0.33 -5.22 -6.05
CA VAL A 138 -0.55 -6.34 -6.97
C VAL A 138 -1.92 -6.92 -6.70
N GLY A 139 -2.82 -6.88 -7.69
CA GLY A 139 -4.15 -7.51 -7.58
C GLY A 139 -5.02 -6.99 -6.42
N GLY A 140 -4.91 -5.71 -6.07
CA GLY A 140 -5.66 -5.10 -4.98
C GLY A 140 -5.08 -5.37 -3.59
N VAL A 141 -3.97 -6.11 -3.49
CA VAL A 141 -3.13 -6.17 -2.29
C VAL A 141 -2.15 -5.01 -2.35
N VAL A 142 -2.11 -4.19 -1.31
CA VAL A 142 -1.31 -2.96 -1.28
C VAL A 142 -0.37 -2.97 -0.09
N ARG A 143 0.86 -2.49 -0.24
CA ARG A 143 1.77 -2.19 0.88
C ARG A 143 2.48 -0.87 0.67
N GLY A 144 2.47 -0.04 1.70
CA GLY A 144 3.14 1.26 1.73
C GLY A 144 4.28 1.27 2.74
N GLN A 145 5.39 1.91 2.39
CA GLN A 145 6.52 2.19 3.27
C GLN A 145 6.94 3.65 3.12
N GLY A 146 7.40 4.24 4.22
CA GLY A 146 7.73 5.66 4.28
C GLY A 146 6.51 6.56 4.12
N VAL A 147 6.77 7.86 4.02
CA VAL A 147 5.75 8.91 3.91
C VAL A 147 6.05 9.72 2.65
N PRO A 148 5.17 9.70 1.63
CA PRO A 148 5.40 10.49 0.42
C PRO A 148 5.31 12.00 0.70
N PRO A 149 5.84 12.86 -0.20
CA PRO A 149 5.92 14.31 0.03
C PRO A 149 4.57 14.99 0.32
N MET A 150 3.47 14.41 -0.15
CA MET A 150 2.10 14.94 0.01
C MET A 150 1.39 14.44 1.28
N GLY A 151 2.07 13.74 2.18
CA GLY A 151 1.51 13.15 3.41
C GLY A 151 1.51 11.62 3.38
N GLY A 152 0.73 10.96 4.23
CA GLY A 152 0.67 9.48 4.25
C GLY A 152 -0.03 8.89 3.02
N TRP A 153 0.16 7.58 2.78
CA TRP A 153 -0.51 6.86 1.70
C TRP A 153 -2.01 6.75 1.99
N ARG A 154 -2.85 7.43 1.19
CA ARG A 154 -4.30 7.47 1.40
C ARG A 154 -5.03 6.47 0.52
N LEU A 155 -5.74 5.53 1.13
CA LEU A 155 -6.45 4.45 0.43
C LEU A 155 -7.93 4.48 0.78
N SER A 156 -8.81 4.31 -0.20
CA SER A 156 -10.26 4.22 0.02
C SER A 156 -10.68 2.81 0.44
N LEU A 157 -11.55 2.74 1.46
CA LEU A 157 -12.27 1.55 1.93
C LEU A 157 -13.67 1.41 1.31
N GLU A 158 -14.02 2.27 0.36
CA GLU A 158 -15.29 2.20 -0.34
C GLU A 158 -15.46 0.89 -1.10
N GLN A 159 -16.70 0.42 -1.12
CA GLN A 159 -17.14 -0.71 -1.93
C GLN A 159 -18.38 -0.30 -2.71
N ALA A 160 -18.35 -0.49 -4.02
CA ALA A 160 -19.46 -0.16 -4.90
C ALA A 160 -20.75 -0.88 -4.47
N GLY A 161 -21.85 -0.14 -4.42
CA GLY A 161 -23.19 -0.67 -4.11
C GLY A 161 -23.51 -0.80 -2.62
N LEU A 162 -22.65 -0.32 -1.71
CA LEU A 162 -22.98 -0.20 -0.28
C LEU A 162 -23.50 1.22 0.03
N PRO A 163 -24.53 1.36 0.89
CA PRO A 163 -24.98 2.67 1.36
C PRO A 163 -23.87 3.38 2.14
N ASP A 164 -23.85 4.71 2.06
CA ASP A 164 -22.88 5.62 2.66
C ASP A 164 -23.42 6.17 3.98
N PRO A 165 -23.06 5.61 5.16
CA PRO A 165 -23.77 5.90 6.39
C PRO A 165 -22.87 6.56 7.46
N ASP A 166 -22.06 7.57 7.10
CA ASP A 166 -21.36 8.47 8.07
C ASP A 166 -20.03 7.99 8.72
N GLY A 167 -18.97 7.58 7.98
CA GLY A 167 -17.66 7.43 8.65
C GLY A 167 -16.45 6.94 7.85
N ALA A 168 -15.29 7.58 8.11
CA ALA A 168 -13.91 7.21 7.76
C ALA A 168 -13.72 6.18 6.62
N HIS A 169 -13.97 6.61 5.38
CA HIS A 169 -13.77 5.78 4.19
C HIS A 169 -12.32 5.72 3.74
N ARG A 170 -11.40 6.35 4.47
CA ARG A 170 -10.01 6.45 4.08
C ARG A 170 -9.12 5.87 5.17
N LEU A 171 -8.14 5.11 4.72
CA LEU A 171 -7.03 4.67 5.52
C LEU A 171 -5.81 5.50 5.16
N ARG A 172 -5.04 5.88 6.19
CA ARG A 172 -3.68 6.34 6.03
C ARG A 172 -2.73 5.19 6.34
N LEU A 173 -2.15 4.63 5.29
CA LEU A 173 -1.20 3.53 5.40
C LEU A 173 0.22 4.08 5.59
N GLU A 174 0.92 3.57 6.59
CA GLU A 174 2.33 3.87 6.85
C GLU A 174 3.02 2.60 7.34
N ASN A 175 4.03 2.13 6.61
CA ASN A 175 4.80 0.92 6.93
C ASN A 175 3.92 -0.32 7.18
N ALA A 176 2.85 -0.46 6.42
CA ALA A 176 1.87 -1.54 6.56
C ALA A 176 1.29 -1.93 5.21
N ALA A 177 0.58 -3.06 5.18
CA ALA A 177 -0.14 -3.59 4.05
C ALA A 177 -1.65 -3.57 4.29
N LEU A 178 -2.42 -3.40 3.22
CA LEU A 178 -3.87 -3.52 3.18
C LEU A 178 -4.25 -4.64 2.20
N VAL A 179 -5.00 -5.62 2.70
CA VAL A 179 -5.65 -6.65 1.88
C VAL A 179 -7.16 -6.49 1.96
N ARG A 180 -7.81 -6.52 0.80
CA ARG A 180 -9.28 -6.54 0.70
C ARG A 180 -9.73 -7.83 0.05
N ARG A 181 -10.67 -8.52 0.68
CA ARG A 181 -11.26 -9.77 0.23
C ARG A 181 -12.75 -9.60 0.13
N TYR A 182 -13.32 -10.03 -0.99
CA TYR A 182 -14.77 -10.03 -1.22
C TYR A 182 -15.27 -11.46 -1.26
N ALA A 183 -16.44 -11.69 -0.69
CA ALA A 183 -17.11 -12.97 -0.78
C ALA A 183 -17.54 -13.24 -2.22
N GLN A 184 -17.46 -14.50 -2.63
CA GLN A 184 -17.94 -14.94 -3.94
C GLN A 184 -19.47 -14.91 -3.92
N GLN A 185 -20.09 -14.20 -4.87
CA GLN A 185 -21.55 -14.04 -4.91
C GLN A 185 -22.28 -15.16 -5.67
N ASP A 186 -21.59 -16.23 -6.05
CA ASP A 186 -22.19 -17.31 -6.84
C ASP A 186 -23.26 -18.05 -6.05
N GLY A 187 -24.51 -17.95 -6.52
CA GLY A 187 -25.63 -18.75 -6.02
C GLY A 187 -26.06 -18.40 -4.59
N MET A 188 -25.87 -17.14 -4.15
CA MET A 188 -26.38 -16.69 -2.84
C MET A 188 -27.86 -17.06 -2.73
N PRO A 189 -28.27 -17.89 -1.75
CA PRO A 189 -29.67 -18.23 -1.59
C PRO A 189 -30.47 -16.94 -1.39
N LEU A 190 -31.62 -16.82 -2.08
CA LEU A 190 -32.49 -15.63 -2.01
C LEU A 190 -32.83 -15.22 -0.56
N VAL A 191 -32.76 -16.18 0.37
CA VAL A 191 -33.00 -16.00 1.80
C VAL A 191 -31.79 -16.52 2.58
N SER A 192 -30.75 -15.70 2.75
CA SER A 192 -29.73 -15.89 3.79
C SER A 192 -30.08 -15.02 4.98
N LEU A 193 -29.98 -15.53 6.21
CA LEU A 193 -30.08 -14.68 7.40
C LEU A 193 -28.94 -13.66 7.41
N SER A 194 -27.69 -14.11 7.31
CA SER A 194 -26.54 -13.21 7.18
C SER A 194 -25.52 -13.77 6.19
N THR A 195 -24.84 -12.89 5.46
CA THR A 195 -23.75 -13.24 4.54
C THR A 195 -22.59 -12.27 4.69
N LEU A 196 -21.39 -12.79 4.90
CA LEU A 196 -20.17 -11.99 4.88
C LEU A 196 -19.95 -11.50 3.44
N LEU A 197 -19.82 -10.18 3.25
CA LEU A 197 -19.64 -9.57 1.93
C LEU A 197 -18.18 -9.25 1.64
N ALA A 198 -17.47 -8.71 2.63
CA ALA A 198 -16.08 -8.32 2.47
C ALA A 198 -15.35 -8.26 3.81
N VAL A 199 -14.04 -8.44 3.75
CA VAL A 199 -13.13 -8.13 4.84
C VAL A 199 -11.98 -7.28 4.31
N SER A 200 -11.57 -6.29 5.09
CA SER A 200 -10.35 -5.51 4.85
C SER A 200 -9.45 -5.67 6.06
N VAL A 201 -8.18 -5.99 5.86
CA VAL A 201 -7.22 -6.20 6.95
C VAL A 201 -5.98 -5.36 6.70
N VAL A 202 -5.53 -4.66 7.74
CA VAL A 202 -4.24 -3.97 7.80
C VAL A 202 -3.27 -4.80 8.65
N ALA A 203 -2.06 -5.05 8.15
CA ALA A 203 -1.02 -5.76 8.89
C ALA A 203 0.39 -5.30 8.46
N PRO A 204 1.46 -5.62 9.22
CA PRO A 204 2.84 -5.24 8.86
C PRO A 204 3.31 -5.73 7.48
N SER A 205 2.83 -6.89 7.03
CA SER A 205 3.14 -7.48 5.72
C SER A 205 1.89 -7.86 4.94
N ALA A 206 2.01 -7.93 3.62
CA ALA A 206 0.90 -8.30 2.75
C ALA A 206 0.48 -9.77 2.97
N SER A 207 1.45 -10.66 3.19
CA SER A 207 1.20 -12.08 3.48
C SER A 207 0.44 -12.26 4.79
N GLU A 208 0.81 -11.53 5.84
CA GLU A 208 0.11 -11.56 7.13
C GLU A 208 -1.33 -11.01 7.00
N ALA A 209 -1.50 -9.87 6.33
CA ALA A 209 -2.83 -9.31 6.07
C ALA A 209 -3.70 -10.30 5.28
N MET A 210 -3.12 -10.99 4.29
CA MET A 210 -3.81 -12.01 3.49
C MET A 210 -4.18 -13.24 4.31
N GLU A 211 -3.27 -13.74 5.15
CA GLU A 211 -3.56 -14.86 6.04
C GLU A 211 -4.73 -14.54 6.96
N GLN A 212 -4.69 -13.39 7.62
CA GLN A 212 -5.76 -12.95 8.52
C GLN A 212 -7.07 -12.77 7.75
N ALA A 213 -7.06 -12.09 6.59
CA ALA A 213 -8.24 -11.90 5.75
C ALA A 213 -8.83 -13.24 5.27
N ASN A 214 -8.00 -14.25 4.99
CA ASN A 214 -8.46 -15.59 4.63
C ASN A 214 -9.20 -16.26 5.78
N ARG A 215 -8.66 -16.18 7.00
CA ARG A 215 -9.33 -16.75 8.19
C ARG A 215 -10.68 -16.09 8.43
N LEU A 216 -10.74 -14.75 8.33
CA LEU A 216 -11.99 -14.00 8.49
C LEU A 216 -13.01 -14.33 7.40
N MET A 217 -12.57 -14.51 6.15
CA MET A 217 -13.46 -14.85 5.03
C MET A 217 -14.11 -16.24 5.15
N HIS A 218 -13.49 -17.14 5.92
CA HIS A 218 -14.04 -18.48 6.20
C HIS A 218 -14.82 -18.55 7.52
N ALA A 219 -14.84 -17.48 8.31
CA ALA A 219 -15.64 -17.41 9.53
C ALA A 219 -17.13 -17.29 9.19
N LYS A 220 -17.99 -17.70 10.14
CA LYS A 220 -19.41 -17.37 10.02
C LYS A 220 -19.61 -15.86 10.10
N PRO A 221 -20.59 -15.28 9.38
CA PRO A 221 -20.80 -13.83 9.36
C PRO A 221 -20.95 -13.20 10.75
N GLU A 222 -21.65 -13.88 11.66
CA GLU A 222 -21.88 -13.44 13.04
C GLU A 222 -20.66 -13.60 13.97
N GLU A 223 -19.70 -14.45 13.60
CA GLU A 223 -18.49 -14.72 14.38
C GLU A 223 -17.27 -13.91 13.87
N ALA A 224 -17.33 -13.38 12.64
CA ALA A 224 -16.18 -12.77 11.96
C ALA A 224 -15.56 -11.60 12.73
N LEU A 225 -16.37 -10.71 13.31
CA LEU A 225 -15.86 -9.59 14.13
C LEU A 225 -15.19 -10.11 15.42
N ALA A 226 -15.81 -11.07 16.11
CA ALA A 226 -15.27 -11.65 17.32
C ALA A 226 -13.93 -12.38 17.05
N LEU A 227 -13.83 -13.08 15.92
CA LEU A 227 -12.59 -13.69 15.47
C LEU A 227 -11.51 -12.65 15.19
N ALA A 228 -11.85 -11.54 14.52
CA ALA A 228 -10.91 -10.45 14.27
C ALA A 228 -10.35 -9.85 15.57
N VAL A 229 -11.22 -9.62 16.56
CA VAL A 229 -10.80 -9.16 17.90
C VAL A 229 -9.91 -10.18 18.60
N ALA A 230 -10.25 -11.47 18.54
CA ALA A 230 -9.45 -12.53 19.15
C ALA A 230 -8.06 -12.69 18.52
N MET A 231 -7.92 -12.29 17.25
CA MET A 231 -6.65 -12.30 16.51
C MET A 231 -5.85 -11.00 16.66
N ASP A 232 -6.35 -10.01 17.40
CA ASP A 232 -5.81 -8.64 17.44
C ASP A 232 -5.63 -8.05 16.02
N SER A 233 -6.55 -8.38 15.12
CA SER A 233 -6.47 -7.99 13.70
C SER A 233 -7.03 -6.58 13.52
N ALA A 234 -6.28 -5.70 12.86
CA ALA A 234 -6.80 -4.41 12.39
C ALA A 234 -7.71 -4.64 11.18
N ALA A 235 -8.97 -4.95 11.43
CA ALA A 235 -9.90 -5.44 10.43
C ALA A 235 -11.20 -4.64 10.36
N ARG A 236 -11.73 -4.59 9.14
CA ARG A 236 -13.09 -4.16 8.82
C ARG A 236 -13.84 -5.33 8.21
N VAL A 237 -15.05 -5.59 8.70
CA VAL A 237 -15.92 -6.71 8.31
C VAL A 237 -17.24 -6.13 7.82
N ILE A 238 -17.67 -6.53 6.63
CA ILE A 238 -18.94 -6.10 6.04
C ILE A 238 -19.86 -7.30 5.94
N VAL A 239 -21.03 -7.21 6.56
CA VAL A 239 -22.02 -8.29 6.62
C VAL A 239 -23.35 -7.79 6.07
N LYS A 240 -23.95 -8.57 5.16
CA LYS A 240 -25.35 -8.42 4.78
C LYS A 240 -26.22 -9.14 5.80
N THR A 241 -27.18 -8.44 6.38
CA THR A 241 -28.21 -8.97 7.29
C THR A 241 -29.60 -8.78 6.66
N PRO A 242 -30.69 -9.29 7.28
CA PRO A 242 -32.04 -9.07 6.75
C PRO A 242 -32.47 -7.60 6.84
N GLN A 243 -31.84 -6.81 7.71
CA GLN A 243 -32.14 -5.39 7.93
C GLN A 243 -31.32 -4.46 7.03
N GLY A 244 -30.25 -4.95 6.40
CA GLY A 244 -29.41 -4.14 5.51
C GLY A 244 -27.97 -4.64 5.43
N VAL A 245 -27.04 -3.71 5.18
CA VAL A 245 -25.62 -3.99 5.26
C VAL A 245 -25.08 -3.33 6.52
N GLU A 246 -24.36 -4.11 7.32
CA GLU A 246 -23.68 -3.66 8.51
C GLU A 246 -22.18 -3.64 8.26
N ILE A 247 -21.53 -2.57 8.70
CA ILE A 247 -20.09 -2.36 8.58
C ILE A 247 -19.54 -2.30 10.00
N HIS A 248 -18.70 -3.27 10.32
CA HIS A 248 -18.04 -3.39 11.63
C HIS A 248 -16.54 -3.21 11.46
N HIS A 249 -15.85 -2.69 12.47
CA HIS A 249 -14.40 -2.69 12.52
C HIS A 249 -13.89 -2.92 13.94
N THR A 250 -12.68 -3.43 14.05
CA THR A 250 -11.97 -3.62 15.32
C THR A 250 -11.34 -2.33 15.81
N ALA A 251 -11.17 -2.17 17.12
CA ALA A 251 -10.42 -1.06 17.71
C ALA A 251 -8.98 -0.96 17.15
N ALA A 252 -8.34 -2.09 16.81
CA ALA A 252 -7.02 -2.13 16.18
C ALA A 252 -6.96 -1.43 14.80
N LEU A 253 -8.11 -1.21 14.15
CA LEU A 253 -8.18 -0.48 12.88
C LEU A 253 -8.22 1.05 13.08
N GLU A 254 -8.69 1.54 14.24
CA GLU A 254 -8.88 2.97 14.51
C GLU A 254 -7.65 3.85 14.24
N PRO A 255 -6.40 3.45 14.58
CA PRO A 255 -5.22 4.27 14.31
C PRO A 255 -4.95 4.53 12.82
N TRP A 256 -5.49 3.69 11.95
CA TRP A 256 -5.30 3.76 10.50
C TRP A 256 -6.38 4.59 9.81
N LEU A 257 -7.52 4.82 10.45
CA LEU A 257 -8.65 5.53 9.88
C LEU A 257 -8.37 7.04 9.84
N GLU A 258 -8.65 7.66 8.71
CA GLU A 258 -8.68 9.13 8.61
C GLU A 258 -10.06 9.64 9.06
N PRO A 259 -10.10 10.76 9.81
CA PRO A 259 -11.35 11.41 10.18
C PRO A 259 -12.13 11.97 8.98
#